data_AF-R7WMG4-F1
#
_entry.id   AF-R7WMG4-F1
#
_cell.length_a   1.000
_cell.length_b   1.000
_cell.length_c   1.000
_cell.angle_alpha   90.00
_cell.angle_beta   90.00
_cell.angle_gamma   90.00
#
_symmetry.space_group_name_H-M   'P 1'
#
loop_
_entity.id
_entity.type
_entity.pdbx_description
1 polymer ?
#
loop_
_entity_poly.entity_id
_entity_poly.type
_entity_poly.pdbx_seq_one_letter_code
_entity_poly.pdbx_strand_id
1 'polypeptide(L)'
;MNALDNLRVTGNTVVEKQGTLAALYASGGASAASTAALLENNREQVISFAADSREALQVFARSSPTFGCMLGGFARTAPAARDIIAPDDPFPGVRANVQFTNPKGRYLPNQDEPRLLDDRPPACYDGYKLAGEFFPQYPGGSSYNDGSYQPPSRNPGETWFDALPAPPGVPDQVPGWGEPSPPVVPVGAGAEVQPAAYAGSAIERETLQVVYAEAGGIEPDDVPGWTTAVGAPALRGAEVSIR
;
A
#
# COMPACT_ATOMS: atom_id res chain seq x y z
N MET A 1 -11.09 -34.55 49.32
CA MET A 1 -12.09 -35.34 48.57
C MET A 1 -12.56 -34.68 47.26
N ASN A 2 -12.01 -33.53 46.82
CA ASN A 2 -12.52 -32.80 45.64
C ASN A 2 -11.82 -33.10 44.29
N ALA A 3 -10.69 -33.82 44.28
CA ALA A 3 -9.95 -34.08 43.04
C ALA A 3 -10.62 -35.14 42.15
N LEU A 4 -11.17 -36.19 42.75
CA LEU A 4 -11.83 -37.28 42.03
C LEU A 4 -13.21 -36.88 41.47
N ASP A 5 -13.94 -36.02 42.18
CA ASP A 5 -15.24 -35.50 41.72
C ASP A 5 -15.07 -34.48 40.58
N ASN A 6 -14.06 -33.61 40.63
CA ASN A 6 -13.75 -32.73 39.51
C ASN A 6 -13.39 -33.53 38.26
N LEU A 7 -12.58 -34.60 38.38
CA LEU A 7 -12.24 -35.46 37.24
C LEU A 7 -13.46 -36.20 36.67
N ARG A 8 -14.41 -36.61 37.52
CA ARG A 8 -15.68 -37.21 37.08
C ARG A 8 -16.59 -36.21 36.37
N VAL A 9 -16.70 -34.98 36.88
CA VAL A 9 -17.53 -33.94 36.27
C VAL A 9 -16.94 -33.52 34.93
N THR A 10 -15.62 -33.30 34.84
CA THR A 10 -14.94 -32.96 33.59
C THR A 10 -15.02 -34.11 32.58
N GLY A 11 -14.77 -35.34 33.01
CA GLY A 11 -14.88 -36.53 32.15
C GLY A 11 -16.29 -36.72 31.60
N ASN A 12 -17.32 -36.56 32.43
CA ASN A 12 -18.72 -36.59 31.99
C ASN A 12 -19.05 -35.43 31.05
N THR A 13 -18.51 -34.23 31.31
CA THR A 13 -18.72 -33.06 30.46
C THR A 13 -18.09 -33.25 29.07
N VAL A 14 -16.90 -33.85 28.97
CA VAL A 14 -16.26 -34.13 27.68
C VAL A 14 -17.07 -35.14 26.87
N VAL A 15 -17.56 -36.20 27.51
CA VAL A 15 -18.43 -37.20 26.86
C VAL A 15 -19.76 -36.55 26.43
N GLU A 16 -20.35 -35.72 27.29
CA GLU A 16 -21.59 -35.00 27.00
C GLU A 16 -21.42 -33.96 25.88
N LYS A 17 -20.23 -33.37 25.73
CA LYS A 17 -19.89 -32.40 24.69
C LYS A 17 -19.16 -32.98 23.49
N GLN A 18 -18.98 -34.30 23.39
CA GLN A 18 -18.22 -34.90 22.28
C GLN A 18 -18.79 -34.51 20.91
N GLY A 19 -20.13 -34.46 20.79
CA GLY A 19 -20.79 -34.07 19.55
C GLY A 19 -20.60 -32.59 19.21
N THR A 20 -20.50 -31.74 20.24
CA THR A 20 -20.19 -30.31 20.08
C THR A 20 -18.74 -30.10 19.66
N LEU A 21 -17.78 -30.85 20.23
CA LEU A 21 -16.39 -30.81 19.78
C LEU A 21 -16.24 -31.32 18.34
N ALA A 22 -16.89 -32.45 18.00
CA ALA A 22 -16.87 -32.99 16.64
C ALA A 22 -17.46 -31.98 15.62
N ALA A 23 -18.57 -31.32 15.97
CA ALA A 23 -19.14 -30.27 15.14
C ALA A 23 -18.22 -29.04 15.01
N LEU A 24 -17.51 -28.65 16.08
CA LEU A 24 -16.53 -27.56 16.05
C LEU A 24 -15.35 -27.89 15.13
N TYR A 25 -14.79 -29.10 15.21
CA TYR A 25 -13.68 -29.51 14.34
C TYR A 25 -14.11 -29.64 12.88
N ALA A 26 -15.28 -30.23 12.62
CA ALA A 26 -15.82 -30.33 11.27
C ALA A 26 -16.09 -28.95 10.66
N SER A 27 -16.69 -28.03 11.42
CA SER A 27 -16.96 -26.67 10.95
C SER A 27 -15.69 -25.83 10.79
N GLY A 28 -14.71 -25.97 11.69
CA GLY A 28 -13.40 -25.34 11.58
C GLY A 28 -12.63 -25.81 10.35
N GLY A 29 -12.59 -27.13 10.13
CA GLY A 29 -11.96 -27.73 8.95
C GLY A 29 -12.64 -27.32 7.64
N ALA A 30 -13.97 -27.33 7.60
CA ALA A 30 -14.73 -26.85 6.44
C ALA A 30 -14.49 -25.35 6.16
N SER A 31 -14.39 -24.52 7.21
CA SER A 31 -14.09 -23.09 7.10
C SER A 31 -12.67 -22.84 6.59
N ALA A 32 -11.69 -23.59 7.10
CA ALA A 32 -10.30 -23.52 6.65
C ALA A 32 -10.18 -23.94 5.18
N ALA A 33 -10.82 -25.05 4.78
CA ALA A 33 -10.86 -25.51 3.40
C ALA A 33 -11.55 -24.50 2.46
N SER A 34 -12.66 -23.88 2.90
CA SER A 34 -13.35 -22.85 2.12
C SER A 34 -12.48 -21.60 1.92
N THR A 35 -11.75 -21.20 2.96
CA THR A 35 -10.82 -20.06 2.89
C THR A 35 -9.64 -20.37 1.96
N ALA A 36 -9.07 -21.57 2.06
CA ALA A 36 -8.00 -22.02 1.17
C ALA A 36 -8.48 -22.06 -0.29
N ALA A 37 -9.68 -22.59 -0.55
CA ALA A 37 -10.28 -22.61 -1.88
C ALA A 37 -10.55 -21.18 -2.41
N LEU A 38 -11.03 -20.27 -1.55
CA LEU A 38 -11.21 -18.87 -1.92
C LEU A 38 -9.89 -18.23 -2.33
N LEU A 39 -8.83 -18.40 -1.52
CA LEU A 39 -7.51 -17.82 -1.80
C LEU A 39 -6.88 -18.45 -3.04
N GLU A 40 -6.99 -19.76 -3.24
CA GLU A 40 -6.46 -20.45 -4.43
C GLU A 40 -7.18 -20.00 -5.70
N ASN A 41 -8.52 -19.99 -5.68
CA ASN A 41 -9.33 -19.58 -6.84
C ASN A 41 -9.16 -18.10 -7.19
N ASN A 42 -8.78 -17.25 -6.23
CA ASN A 42 -8.60 -15.82 -6.43
C ASN A 42 -7.13 -15.38 -6.35
N ARG A 43 -6.17 -16.31 -6.32
CA ARG A 43 -4.74 -15.98 -6.13
C ARG A 43 -4.24 -14.97 -7.15
N GLU A 44 -4.61 -15.17 -8.41
CA GLU A 44 -4.18 -14.32 -9.51
C GLU A 44 -4.79 -12.93 -9.40
N GLN A 45 -6.06 -12.83 -8.97
CA GLN A 45 -6.74 -11.55 -8.76
C GLN A 45 -6.14 -10.78 -7.58
N VAL A 46 -5.77 -11.45 -6.49
CA VAL A 46 -5.11 -10.82 -5.33
C VAL A 46 -3.72 -10.31 -5.72
N ILE A 47 -2.94 -11.13 -6.42
CA ILE A 47 -1.60 -10.76 -6.89
C ILE A 47 -1.69 -9.63 -7.92
N SER A 48 -2.60 -9.71 -8.90
CA SER A 48 -2.77 -8.69 -9.92
C SER A 48 -3.21 -7.38 -9.30
N PHE A 49 -4.19 -7.38 -8.38
CA PHE A 49 -4.62 -6.16 -7.69
C PHE A 49 -3.48 -5.50 -6.89
N ALA A 50 -2.68 -6.30 -6.19
CA ALA A 50 -1.51 -5.79 -5.46
C ALA A 50 -0.44 -5.23 -6.41
N ALA A 51 -0.21 -5.90 -7.55
CA ALA A 51 0.71 -5.45 -8.58
C ALA A 51 0.23 -4.16 -9.27
N ASP A 52 -1.05 -4.09 -9.65
CA ASP A 52 -1.68 -2.94 -10.31
C ASP A 52 -1.70 -1.71 -9.38
N SER A 53 -1.88 -1.92 -8.07
CA SER A 53 -1.83 -0.83 -7.08
C SER A 53 -0.43 -0.25 -6.90
N ARG A 54 0.63 -1.00 -7.25
CA ARG A 54 2.03 -0.60 -7.01
C ARG A 54 2.38 0.70 -7.74
N GLU A 55 1.96 0.84 -8.99
CA GLU A 55 2.30 2.01 -9.81
C GLU A 55 1.72 3.30 -9.22
N ALA A 56 0.42 3.30 -8.89
CA ALA A 56 -0.24 4.41 -8.23
C ALA A 56 0.44 4.76 -6.90
N LEU A 57 0.76 3.75 -6.08
CA LEU A 57 1.46 3.95 -4.81
C LEU A 57 2.88 4.51 -5.00
N GLN A 58 3.58 4.14 -6.06
CA GLN A 58 4.89 4.69 -6.38
C GLN A 58 4.81 6.17 -6.79
N VAL A 59 3.78 6.58 -7.54
CA VAL A 59 3.55 8.00 -7.87
C VAL A 59 3.27 8.82 -6.60
N PHE A 60 2.41 8.33 -5.72
CA PHE A 60 2.14 8.98 -4.43
C PHE A 60 3.40 9.02 -3.56
N ALA A 61 4.15 7.93 -3.48
CA ALA A 61 5.38 7.87 -2.70
C ALA A 61 6.45 8.81 -3.25
N ARG A 62 6.64 8.87 -4.57
CA ARG A 62 7.56 9.79 -5.24
C ARG A 62 7.20 11.25 -4.93
N SER A 63 5.91 11.57 -4.93
CA SER A 63 5.42 12.94 -4.67
C SER A 63 5.37 13.30 -3.20
N SER A 64 5.32 12.32 -2.29
CA SER A 64 5.14 12.53 -0.84
C SER A 64 6.10 13.52 -0.17
N PRO A 65 7.39 13.64 -0.56
CA PRO A 65 8.29 14.60 0.08
C PRO A 65 7.87 16.06 -0.12
N THR A 66 7.06 16.37 -1.16
CA THR A 66 6.54 17.72 -1.40
C THR A 66 5.59 18.22 -0.30
N PHE A 67 4.96 17.31 0.46
CA PHE A 67 4.14 17.70 1.60
C PHE A 67 4.94 18.45 2.65
N GLY A 68 6.23 18.13 2.82
CA GLY A 68 7.11 18.89 3.72
C GLY A 68 7.26 20.35 3.29
N CYS A 69 7.34 20.60 1.99
CA CYS A 69 7.46 21.94 1.44
C CYS A 69 6.15 22.73 1.49
N MET A 70 5.01 22.06 1.24
CA MET A 70 3.68 22.64 1.39
C MET A 70 3.38 23.01 2.86
N LEU A 71 3.55 22.07 3.79
CA LEU A 71 3.32 22.30 5.21
C LEU A 71 4.31 23.31 5.80
N GLY A 72 5.60 23.23 5.40
CA GLY A 72 6.61 24.20 5.78
C GLY A 72 6.29 25.60 5.25
N GLY A 73 5.75 25.70 4.03
CA GLY A 73 5.24 26.94 3.46
C GLY A 73 4.11 27.54 4.30
N PHE A 74 3.12 26.73 4.68
CA PHE A 74 2.04 27.18 5.56
C PHE A 74 2.53 27.65 6.93
N ALA A 75 3.46 26.90 7.54
CA ALA A 75 4.04 27.28 8.82
C ALA A 75 4.74 28.66 8.77
N ARG A 76 5.44 28.96 7.66
CA ARG A 76 6.09 30.26 7.44
C ARG A 76 5.11 31.39 7.11
N THR A 77 4.10 31.10 6.29
CA THR A 77 3.17 32.12 5.78
C THR A 77 2.07 32.45 6.79
N ALA A 78 1.70 31.52 7.68
CA ALA A 78 0.66 31.74 8.69
C ALA A 78 0.81 33.02 9.53
N PRO A 79 1.98 33.38 10.09
CA PRO A 79 2.15 34.63 10.81
C PRO A 79 1.99 35.85 9.88
N ALA A 80 2.64 35.87 8.73
CA ALA A 80 2.53 36.98 7.77
C ALA A 80 1.10 37.16 7.25
N ALA A 81 0.36 36.07 7.06
CA ALA A 81 -1.05 36.12 6.68
C ALA A 81 -1.91 36.75 7.79
N ARG A 82 -1.63 36.47 9.06
CA ARG A 82 -2.31 37.15 10.18
C ARG A 82 -2.00 38.63 10.22
N ASP A 83 -0.74 39.03 9.96
CA ASP A 83 -0.37 40.44 9.89
C ASP A 83 -1.09 41.18 8.76
N ILE A 84 -1.21 40.56 7.58
CA ILE A 84 -1.92 41.14 6.41
C ILE A 84 -3.43 41.22 6.63
N ILE A 85 -4.03 40.19 7.24
CA ILE A 85 -5.47 40.17 7.55
C ILE A 85 -5.80 41.14 8.69
N ALA A 86 -4.85 41.39 9.60
CA ALA A 86 -4.98 42.25 10.77
C ALA A 86 -6.27 41.97 11.56
N PRO A 87 -6.43 40.76 12.17
CA PRO A 87 -7.68 40.33 12.78
C PRO A 87 -8.14 41.20 13.96
N ASP A 88 -7.21 41.92 14.60
CA ASP A 88 -7.49 42.81 15.72
C ASP A 88 -7.78 44.27 15.29
N ASP A 89 -7.68 44.59 13.99
CA ASP A 89 -8.06 45.90 13.45
C ASP A 89 -9.60 46.06 13.47
N PRO A 90 -10.15 47.28 13.65
CA PRO A 90 -11.58 47.52 13.54
C PRO A 90 -12.18 47.11 12.18
N PHE A 91 -11.35 47.07 11.13
CA PHE A 91 -11.71 46.66 9.77
C PHE A 91 -10.73 45.59 9.27
N PRO A 92 -10.86 44.34 9.78
CA PRO A 92 -9.98 43.24 9.40
C PRO A 92 -10.24 42.83 7.94
N GLY A 93 -9.19 42.47 7.22
CA GLY A 93 -9.29 42.01 5.84
C GLY A 93 -8.07 42.34 5.00
N VAL A 94 -7.85 41.52 3.96
CA VAL A 94 -6.75 41.71 3.02
C VAL A 94 -7.00 42.96 2.17
N ARG A 95 -6.09 43.95 2.26
CA ARG A 95 -6.11 45.16 1.43
C ARG A 95 -5.10 44.99 0.30
N ALA A 96 -5.56 44.51 -0.84
CA ALA A 96 -4.70 44.28 -2.02
C ALA A 96 -5.13 45.15 -3.20
N ASN A 97 -4.13 45.67 -3.92
CA ASN A 97 -4.30 46.24 -5.26
C ASN A 97 -3.76 45.22 -6.26
N VAL A 98 -4.65 44.57 -7.01
CA VAL A 98 -4.27 43.59 -8.03
C VAL A 98 -4.20 44.30 -9.38
N GLN A 99 -2.99 44.40 -9.92
CA GLN A 99 -2.75 44.97 -11.24
C GLN A 99 -2.52 43.85 -12.25
N PHE A 100 -3.43 43.72 -13.21
CA PHE A 100 -3.24 42.83 -14.35
C PHE A 100 -2.33 43.51 -15.37
N THR A 101 -1.03 43.31 -15.22
CA THR A 101 -0.04 43.81 -16.18
C THR A 101 0.22 42.75 -17.25
N ASN A 102 0.18 43.16 -18.52
CA ASN A 102 0.55 42.37 -19.71
C ASN A 102 -0.39 41.18 -20.05
N PRO A 103 -1.41 41.37 -20.89
CA PRO A 103 -2.24 40.26 -21.37
C PRO A 103 -1.40 39.29 -22.20
N LYS A 104 -1.51 37.99 -21.93
CA LYS A 104 -0.78 36.89 -22.62
C LYS A 104 -1.18 36.67 -24.09
N GLY A 105 -1.83 37.65 -24.72
CA GLY A 105 -2.44 37.52 -26.03
C GLY A 105 -3.76 36.75 -26.00
N ARG A 106 -4.32 36.49 -27.19
CA ARG A 106 -5.51 35.63 -27.35
C ARG A 106 -5.08 34.17 -27.38
N TYR A 107 -5.96 33.28 -26.93
CA TYR A 107 -5.80 31.84 -27.11
C TYR A 107 -5.72 31.47 -28.59
N LEU A 108 -4.75 30.64 -28.96
CA LEU A 108 -4.58 30.09 -30.30
C LEU A 108 -4.79 28.55 -30.26
N PRO A 109 -5.82 28.02 -30.96
CA PRO A 109 -6.05 26.58 -31.04
C PRO A 109 -4.82 25.82 -31.55
N ASN A 110 -4.59 24.60 -31.03
CA ASN A 110 -3.41 23.74 -31.26
C ASN A 110 -2.05 24.29 -30.77
N GLN A 111 -1.96 25.57 -30.40
CA GLN A 111 -0.75 26.14 -29.78
C GLN A 111 -0.88 26.22 -28.27
N ASP A 112 -2.02 26.68 -27.77
CA ASP A 112 -2.25 26.92 -26.33
C ASP A 112 -3.11 25.82 -25.69
N GLU A 113 -3.36 24.75 -26.44
CA GLU A 113 -4.19 23.64 -25.98
C GLU A 113 -3.46 22.86 -24.88
N PRO A 114 -4.10 22.61 -23.73
CA PRO A 114 -3.44 21.97 -22.60
C PRO A 114 -3.05 20.53 -22.95
N ARG A 115 -1.77 20.21 -22.76
CA ARG A 115 -1.20 18.87 -22.89
C ARG A 115 -0.37 18.58 -21.65
N LEU A 116 -0.58 17.43 -21.03
CA LEU A 116 0.17 17.05 -19.84
C LEU A 116 1.51 16.42 -20.25
N LEU A 117 2.47 17.25 -20.68
CA LEU A 117 3.80 16.80 -21.14
C LEU A 117 4.91 17.07 -20.11
N ASP A 118 4.53 17.53 -18.91
CA ASP A 118 5.46 17.81 -17.83
C ASP A 118 5.86 16.51 -17.12
N ASP A 119 7.15 16.22 -17.15
CA ASP A 119 7.80 15.06 -16.54
C ASP A 119 8.74 15.46 -15.39
N ARG A 120 8.66 16.72 -14.93
CA ARG A 120 9.57 17.21 -13.91
C ARG A 120 9.39 16.46 -12.59
N PRO A 121 10.50 16.10 -11.92
CA PRO A 121 10.40 15.42 -10.64
C PRO A 121 9.85 16.37 -9.57
N PRO A 122 9.26 15.82 -8.50
CA PRO A 122 8.78 16.61 -7.38
C PRO A 122 9.90 17.47 -6.79
N ALA A 123 9.65 18.76 -6.61
CA ALA A 123 10.65 19.74 -6.19
C ALA A 123 10.03 20.77 -5.25
N CYS A 124 10.89 21.47 -4.50
CA CYS A 124 10.48 22.57 -3.65
C CYS A 124 10.88 23.89 -4.28
N TYR A 125 9.88 24.70 -4.60
CA TYR A 125 10.10 26.03 -5.13
C TYR A 125 10.27 26.98 -3.95
N ASP A 126 11.50 27.40 -3.72
CA ASP A 126 11.87 28.20 -2.55
C ASP A 126 12.45 29.57 -2.93
N GLY A 127 12.68 29.83 -4.22
CA GLY A 127 13.22 31.10 -4.71
C GLY A 127 12.35 32.34 -4.43
N TYR A 128 11.07 32.18 -4.08
CA TYR A 128 10.19 33.32 -3.72
C TYR A 128 10.39 33.83 -2.28
N LYS A 129 11.34 33.27 -1.53
CA LYS A 129 11.53 33.55 -0.08
C LYS A 129 12.04 34.97 0.24
N LEU A 130 12.42 35.78 -0.73
CA LEU A 130 12.96 37.13 -0.50
C LEU A 130 11.87 38.20 -0.55
N ALA A 131 11.72 38.95 0.54
CA ALA A 131 10.78 40.05 0.62
C ALA A 131 11.11 41.14 -0.43
N GLY A 132 10.13 41.52 -1.24
CA GLY A 132 10.29 42.51 -2.32
C GLY A 132 10.59 41.92 -3.69
N GLU A 133 10.80 40.60 -3.80
CA GLU A 133 10.89 39.90 -5.08
C GLU A 133 9.52 39.36 -5.46
N PHE A 134 9.09 39.63 -6.71
CA PHE A 134 7.84 39.10 -7.23
C PHE A 134 7.96 37.58 -7.40
N PHE A 135 6.88 36.86 -7.09
CA PHE A 135 6.81 35.43 -7.40
C PHE A 135 7.11 35.24 -8.90
N PRO A 136 8.06 34.36 -9.27
CA PRO A 136 8.44 34.19 -10.66
C PRO A 136 7.28 33.62 -11.47
N GLN A 137 7.21 33.99 -12.75
CA GLN A 137 6.18 33.47 -13.63
C GLN A 137 6.40 31.98 -13.97
N TYR A 138 7.66 31.54 -14.01
CA TYR A 138 8.07 30.20 -14.40
C TYR A 138 9.07 29.59 -13.40
N PRO A 139 8.64 29.31 -12.15
CA PRO A 139 9.53 28.74 -11.15
C PRO A 139 10.11 27.41 -11.66
N GLY A 140 11.45 27.30 -11.66
CA GLY A 140 12.18 26.14 -12.18
C GLY A 140 12.53 26.21 -13.67
N GLY A 141 12.40 27.37 -14.31
CA GLY A 141 13.16 27.75 -15.51
C GLY A 141 12.49 27.63 -16.84
N SER A 142 11.50 26.76 -16.91
CA SER A 142 10.50 26.77 -17.95
C SER A 142 9.13 26.80 -17.28
N SER A 143 8.13 27.26 -18.01
CA SER A 143 6.76 26.96 -17.60
C SER A 143 6.56 25.46 -17.43
N TYR A 144 5.50 25.09 -16.72
CA TYR A 144 5.01 23.73 -16.80
C TYR A 144 4.88 23.35 -18.27
N ASN A 145 5.40 22.18 -18.64
CA ASN A 145 5.31 21.69 -20.01
C ASN A 145 3.88 21.23 -20.27
N ASP A 146 2.97 22.21 -20.24
CA ASP A 146 1.54 22.08 -20.38
C ASP A 146 1.11 22.10 -21.86
N GLY A 147 2.06 21.94 -22.78
CA GLY A 147 1.85 21.96 -24.21
C GLY A 147 1.57 23.33 -24.82
N SER A 148 1.39 24.38 -24.00
CA SER A 148 1.05 25.71 -24.46
C SER A 148 2.29 26.54 -24.82
N TYR A 149 2.11 27.58 -25.65
CA TYR A 149 3.16 28.55 -25.88
C TYR A 149 3.33 29.46 -24.66
N GLN A 150 4.57 29.64 -24.22
CA GLN A 150 4.89 30.38 -23.01
C GLN A 150 5.45 31.76 -23.37
N PRO A 151 4.69 32.85 -23.14
CA PRO A 151 5.16 34.19 -23.44
C PRO A 151 6.40 34.54 -22.63
N PRO A 152 7.38 35.27 -23.21
CA PRO A 152 8.54 35.74 -22.47
C PRO A 152 8.14 36.53 -21.22
N SER A 153 8.74 36.21 -20.08
CA SER A 153 8.52 36.92 -18.82
C SER A 153 9.66 37.89 -18.52
N ARG A 154 9.33 39.02 -17.89
CA ARG A 154 10.32 39.90 -17.26
C ARG A 154 10.83 39.35 -15.93
N ASN A 155 10.12 38.39 -15.35
CA ASN A 155 10.50 37.68 -14.14
C ASN A 155 10.30 36.16 -14.35
N PRO A 156 11.17 35.52 -15.16
CA PRO A 156 11.05 34.08 -15.41
C PRO A 156 11.30 33.26 -14.15
N GLY A 157 12.16 33.73 -13.24
CA GLY A 157 12.62 32.98 -12.08
C GLY A 157 13.90 32.19 -12.35
N GLU A 158 14.28 31.36 -11.38
CA GLU A 158 15.44 30.47 -11.47
C GLU A 158 15.28 29.48 -12.63
N THR A 159 16.36 29.22 -13.38
CA THR A 159 16.31 28.31 -14.53
C THR A 159 16.48 26.83 -14.20
N TRP A 160 16.66 26.52 -12.92
CA TRP A 160 16.87 25.18 -12.40
C TRP A 160 16.11 25.03 -11.08
N PHE A 161 15.88 23.79 -10.66
CA PHE A 161 15.28 23.46 -9.38
C PHE A 161 15.94 22.21 -8.83
N ASP A 162 15.99 22.09 -7.51
CA ASP A 162 16.48 20.90 -6.84
C ASP A 162 15.36 19.88 -6.72
N ALA A 163 15.47 18.80 -7.48
CA ALA A 163 14.57 17.66 -7.38
C ALA A 163 14.70 17.00 -6.00
N LEU A 164 13.57 16.69 -5.38
CA LEU A 164 13.54 15.94 -4.14
C LEU A 164 13.96 14.48 -4.41
N PRO A 165 14.77 13.87 -3.53
CA PRO A 165 15.19 12.48 -3.69
C PRO A 165 13.99 11.53 -3.56
N ALA A 166 14.00 10.43 -4.31
CA ALA A 166 13.01 9.37 -4.14
C ALA A 166 13.14 8.74 -2.75
N PRO A 167 12.02 8.42 -2.08
CA PRO A 167 12.07 7.57 -0.90
C PRO A 167 12.68 6.19 -1.21
N PRO A 168 13.29 5.51 -0.23
CA PRO A 168 13.83 4.17 -0.41
C PRO A 168 12.80 3.19 -1.01
N GLY A 169 13.19 2.46 -2.06
CA GLY A 169 12.31 1.51 -2.74
C GLY A 169 11.36 2.10 -3.79
N VAL A 170 11.38 3.43 -3.99
CA VAL A 170 10.62 4.12 -5.04
C VAL A 170 11.58 4.50 -6.18
N PRO A 171 11.26 4.21 -7.45
CA PRO A 171 12.04 4.68 -8.60
C PRO A 171 12.06 6.21 -8.71
N ASP A 172 13.16 6.78 -9.23
CA ASP A 172 13.24 8.21 -9.53
C ASP A 172 12.31 8.63 -10.68
N GLN A 173 12.13 7.73 -11.65
CA GLN A 173 11.16 7.87 -12.72
C GLN A 173 10.06 6.83 -12.51
N VAL A 174 8.86 7.32 -12.21
CA VAL A 174 7.63 6.53 -12.24
C VAL A 174 6.98 6.74 -13.61
N PRO A 175 6.51 5.68 -14.29
CA PRO A 175 5.74 5.84 -15.51
C PRO A 175 4.62 6.86 -15.27
N GLY A 176 4.53 7.85 -16.15
CA GLY A 176 3.55 8.91 -16.04
C GLY A 176 2.15 8.41 -16.38
N TRP A 177 1.13 9.16 -15.95
CA TRP A 177 -0.24 8.99 -16.43
C TRP A 177 -0.28 9.19 -17.95
N GLY A 178 -0.19 8.11 -18.72
CA GLY A 178 -0.22 8.13 -20.18
C GLY A 178 0.91 7.38 -20.89
N GLU A 179 1.93 6.89 -20.18
CA GLU A 179 2.79 5.86 -20.76
C GLU A 179 2.05 4.52 -20.76
N PRO A 180 2.09 3.73 -21.84
CA PRO A 180 1.53 2.39 -21.80
C PRO A 180 2.25 1.63 -20.68
N SER A 181 1.49 1.21 -19.66
CA SER A 181 2.00 0.32 -18.63
C SER A 181 2.76 -0.81 -19.34
N PRO A 182 4.00 -1.15 -18.91
CA PRO A 182 4.68 -2.31 -19.46
C PRO A 182 3.69 -3.49 -19.37
N PRO A 183 3.60 -4.34 -20.41
CA PRO A 183 2.69 -5.47 -20.38
C PRO A 183 2.94 -6.20 -19.06
N VAL A 184 1.89 -6.34 -18.25
CA VAL A 184 1.95 -7.11 -17.01
C VAL A 184 2.35 -8.51 -17.45
N VAL A 185 3.64 -8.81 -17.37
CA VAL A 185 4.13 -10.16 -17.59
C VAL A 185 3.68 -10.89 -16.34
N PRO A 186 2.72 -11.82 -16.43
CA PRO A 186 2.34 -12.57 -15.25
C PRO A 186 3.60 -13.24 -14.71
N VAL A 187 3.95 -12.93 -13.46
CA VAL A 187 4.97 -13.66 -12.72
C VAL A 187 4.45 -15.09 -12.59
N GLY A 188 4.84 -15.98 -13.50
CA GLY A 188 4.35 -17.35 -13.51
C GLY A 188 4.21 -18.05 -14.87
N ALA A 189 4.57 -17.44 -16.01
CA ALA A 189 4.66 -18.17 -17.28
C ALA A 189 5.86 -19.15 -17.27
N GLY A 190 5.80 -20.20 -16.46
CA GLY A 190 6.83 -21.24 -16.34
C GLY A 190 7.13 -21.74 -14.93
N ALA A 191 6.54 -21.14 -13.89
CA ALA A 191 6.61 -21.72 -12.55
C ALA A 191 5.41 -22.67 -12.40
N GLU A 192 5.67 -23.97 -12.21
CA GLU A 192 4.66 -24.89 -11.68
C GLU A 192 4.26 -24.38 -10.29
N VAL A 193 3.19 -23.60 -10.28
CA VAL A 193 2.54 -23.18 -9.06
C VAL A 193 1.86 -24.43 -8.50
N GLN A 194 2.52 -25.09 -7.55
CA GLN A 194 1.84 -26.12 -6.78
C GLN A 194 0.63 -25.48 -6.09
N PRO A 195 -0.58 -26.05 -6.25
CA PRO A 195 -1.75 -25.58 -5.53
C PRO A 195 -1.46 -25.62 -4.02
N ALA A 196 -2.05 -24.71 -3.26
CA ALA A 196 -2.06 -24.81 -1.79
C ALA A 196 -2.96 -25.99 -1.36
N ALA A 197 -2.54 -27.21 -1.69
CA ALA A 197 -3.17 -28.43 -1.24
C ALA A 197 -2.75 -28.65 0.22
N TYR A 198 -3.73 -28.90 1.10
CA TYR A 198 -3.43 -29.37 2.46
C TYR A 198 -2.52 -30.61 2.38
N ALA A 199 -2.82 -31.52 1.45
CA ALA A 199 -1.98 -32.67 1.14
C ALA A 199 -0.57 -32.25 0.69
N GLY A 200 0.45 -32.64 1.46
CA GLY A 200 1.86 -32.31 1.23
C GLY A 200 2.30 -30.96 1.80
N SER A 201 1.40 -30.19 2.44
CA SER A 201 1.73 -28.89 3.01
C SER A 201 2.52 -28.98 4.32
N ALA A 202 3.16 -27.87 4.71
CA ALA A 202 3.76 -27.74 6.03
C ALA A 202 2.74 -27.88 7.16
N ILE A 203 1.52 -27.38 6.93
CA ILE A 203 0.39 -27.48 7.85
C ILE A 203 -0.07 -28.94 8.03
N GLU A 204 -0.13 -29.76 6.96
CA GLU A 204 -0.43 -31.20 7.12
C GLU A 204 0.64 -31.91 7.95
N ARG A 205 1.92 -31.56 7.76
CA ARG A 205 3.00 -32.12 8.60
C ARG A 205 2.85 -31.73 10.07
N GLU A 206 2.62 -30.46 10.37
CA GLU A 206 2.48 -29.98 11.76
C GLU A 206 1.27 -30.64 12.46
N THR A 207 0.14 -30.76 11.77
CA THR A 207 -1.05 -31.45 12.30
C THR A 207 -0.75 -32.93 12.59
N LEU A 208 -0.02 -33.60 11.69
CA LEU A 208 0.36 -35.01 11.87
C LEU A 208 1.42 -35.18 12.96
N GLN A 209 2.33 -34.23 13.14
CA GLN A 209 3.30 -34.25 14.23
C GLN A 209 2.59 -34.27 15.59
N VAL A 210 1.53 -33.48 15.77
CA VAL A 210 0.73 -33.51 17.00
C VAL A 210 0.09 -34.90 17.23
N VAL A 211 -0.48 -35.51 16.18
CA VAL A 211 -1.12 -36.83 16.29
C VAL A 211 -0.11 -37.93 16.62
N TYR A 212 1.05 -37.93 15.96
CA TYR A 212 2.10 -38.93 16.18
C TYR A 212 2.85 -38.71 17.50
N ALA A 213 3.00 -37.46 17.94
CA ALA A 213 3.57 -37.10 19.23
C ALA A 213 2.76 -37.66 20.38
N GLU A 214 1.45 -37.49 20.33
CA GLU A 214 0.55 -38.00 21.36
C GLU A 214 0.54 -39.53 21.40
N ALA A 215 0.57 -40.17 20.23
CA ALA A 215 0.70 -41.63 20.15
C ALA A 215 2.06 -42.14 20.65
N GLY A 216 3.12 -41.35 20.48
CA GLY A 216 4.50 -41.69 20.83
C GLY A 216 4.94 -41.26 22.23
N GLY A 217 4.15 -40.44 22.93
CA GLY A 217 4.53 -39.84 24.22
C GLY A 217 5.74 -38.91 24.12
N ILE A 218 5.94 -38.27 22.97
CA ILE A 218 7.04 -37.32 22.70
C ILE A 218 6.48 -35.95 22.34
N GLU A 219 7.33 -34.93 22.28
CA GLU A 219 6.91 -33.59 21.85
C GLU A 219 6.69 -33.55 20.32
N PRO A 220 5.73 -32.75 19.79
CA PRO A 220 5.48 -32.61 18.35
C PRO A 220 6.73 -32.31 17.51
N ASP A 221 7.64 -31.49 18.05
CA ASP A 221 8.88 -31.11 17.37
C ASP A 221 9.90 -32.26 17.31
N ASP A 222 9.78 -33.25 18.20
CA ASP A 222 10.63 -34.45 18.22
C ASP A 222 10.14 -35.53 17.25
N VAL A 223 8.95 -35.37 16.64
CA VAL A 223 8.43 -36.30 15.64
C VAL A 223 9.20 -36.12 14.31
N PRO A 224 9.93 -37.15 13.84
CA PRO A 224 10.71 -37.03 12.62
C PRO A 224 9.82 -36.75 11.40
N GLY A 225 10.14 -35.74 10.59
CA GLY A 225 9.28 -35.34 9.47
C GLY A 225 8.90 -36.46 8.47
N TRP A 226 9.72 -37.51 8.34
CA TRP A 226 9.41 -38.66 7.48
C TRP A 226 8.20 -39.49 7.96
N THR A 227 7.93 -39.56 9.28
CA THR A 227 6.79 -40.31 9.82
C THR A 227 5.48 -39.69 9.37
N THR A 228 5.41 -38.35 9.39
CA THR A 228 4.26 -37.60 8.87
C THR A 228 4.10 -37.78 7.37
N ALA A 229 5.18 -37.79 6.59
CA ALA A 229 5.12 -37.98 5.14
C ALA A 229 4.61 -39.38 4.75
N VAL A 230 5.04 -40.43 5.45
CA VAL A 230 4.59 -41.82 5.22
C VAL A 230 3.17 -42.05 5.73
N GLY A 231 2.83 -41.43 6.86
CA GLY A 231 1.53 -41.58 7.52
C GLY A 231 0.40 -40.72 6.93
N ALA A 232 0.73 -39.62 6.26
CA ALA A 232 -0.24 -38.65 5.75
C ALA A 232 -1.35 -39.28 4.89
N PRO A 233 -1.06 -40.14 3.88
CA PRO A 233 -2.12 -40.68 3.02
C PRO A 233 -3.17 -41.51 3.76
N ALA A 234 -2.77 -42.23 4.81
CA ALA A 234 -3.66 -43.09 5.59
C ALA A 234 -4.56 -42.32 6.57
N LEU A 235 -4.15 -41.10 6.95
CA LEU A 235 -4.88 -40.26 7.90
C LEU A 235 -5.74 -39.19 7.23
N ARG A 236 -5.64 -39.03 5.91
CA ARG A 236 -6.51 -38.12 5.14
C ARG A 236 -7.96 -38.63 5.17
N GLY A 237 -8.85 -37.81 5.72
CA GLY A 237 -10.27 -38.14 5.86
C GLY A 237 -10.59 -39.08 7.03
N ALA A 238 -9.61 -39.41 7.87
CA ALA A 238 -9.82 -40.14 9.11
C ALA A 238 -10.18 -39.18 10.26
N GLU A 239 -11.17 -39.53 11.07
CA GLU A 239 -11.54 -38.78 12.27
C GLU A 239 -10.72 -39.30 13.46
N VAL A 240 -9.89 -38.44 14.06
CA VAL A 240 -9.07 -38.80 15.22
C VAL A 240 -9.71 -38.23 16.48
N SER A 241 -10.03 -39.11 17.42
CA SER A 241 -10.48 -38.72 18.77
C SER A 241 -9.32 -38.89 19.75
N ILE A 242 -8.98 -37.81 20.44
CA ILE A 242 -7.94 -37.78 21.47
C ILE A 242 -8.65 -37.92 22.82
N ARG A 243 -8.12 -38.78 23.71
CA ARG A 243 -8.69 -39.04 25.04
C ARG A 243 -7.95 -38.30 26.13
#